data_AF-A0A9N7YTQ9-F1
#
_entry.id   AF-A0A9N7YTQ9-F1
#
_cell.length_a   1.000
_cell.length_b   1.000
_cell.length_c   1.000
_cell.angle_alpha   90.00
_cell.angle_beta   90.00
_cell.angle_gamma   90.00
#
_symmetry.space_group_name_H-M   'P 1'
#
loop_
_entity.id
_entity.type
_entity.pdbx_description
1 polymer ?
#
loop_
_entity_poly.entity_id
_entity_poly.type
_entity_poly.pdbx_seq_one_letter_code
_entity_poly.pdbx_strand_id
1 'polypeptide(L)'
;MATAGDISAPLNSIVWVERDAYESLELSETTPEELDDSDFETEDFDVRSRTSVQTEDDQCIAGQSARAIMAQLPQEQRAIIAEQVASFQEEKSKLDAEVSKWDDSGNDIIVLAKQMCMIMMEMTDFTRGKGPLKNTSDVISAAKKIAEAGSRMDKLGRTIADNCPDSTCKQDLLAYLQRIALYCHQLNICSKVKAEVQNLGGEMVVSGLDSAMSLIQAAKNLMNTVVSTVKASYVASTKYQKSKGMESLNMPAISWRMKAPEKKPLVKREKQDDQSNRVKRSSQKKHINPVQALSEFKAMDSI
;
A
#
# COMPACT_ATOMS: atom_id res chain seq x y z
N MET A 1 -11.45 48.14 -71.60
CA MET A 1 -10.48 47.02 -71.52
C MET A 1 -10.11 46.83 -70.05
N ALA A 2 -10.09 45.55 -69.62
CA ALA A 2 -9.83 45.02 -68.28
C ALA A 2 -10.96 45.16 -67.23
N THR A 3 -11.80 44.13 -67.15
CA THR A 3 -12.60 43.77 -65.96
C THR A 3 -11.88 42.64 -65.22
N ALA A 4 -11.64 42.82 -63.92
CA ALA A 4 -11.05 41.81 -63.04
C ALA A 4 -12.03 40.63 -62.86
N GLY A 5 -11.54 39.41 -63.11
CA GLY A 5 -12.26 38.17 -62.84
C GLY A 5 -11.87 37.60 -61.48
N ASP A 6 -12.87 37.36 -60.64
CA ASP A 6 -12.82 36.68 -59.35
C ASP A 6 -12.12 35.31 -59.42
N ILE A 7 -11.20 35.07 -58.47
CA ILE A 7 -10.70 33.74 -58.15
C ILE A 7 -11.35 33.33 -56.83
N SER A 8 -12.48 32.63 -56.92
CA SER A 8 -13.09 31.92 -55.79
C SER A 8 -13.09 30.43 -56.12
N ALA A 9 -12.09 29.71 -55.61
CA ALA A 9 -12.08 28.25 -55.58
C ALA A 9 -12.58 27.79 -54.20
N PRO A 10 -13.52 26.84 -54.11
CA PRO A 10 -14.09 26.43 -52.84
C PRO A 10 -13.08 25.62 -52.00
N LEU A 11 -12.90 26.04 -50.74
CA LEU A 11 -12.10 25.39 -49.69
C LEU A 11 -12.48 23.92 -49.39
N ASN A 12 -13.56 23.41 -49.99
CA ASN A 12 -13.99 22.03 -49.83
C ASN A 12 -13.19 21.01 -50.64
N SER A 13 -12.32 21.42 -51.58
CA SER A 13 -11.51 20.47 -52.38
C SER A 13 -10.28 19.95 -51.62
N ILE A 14 -9.70 20.76 -50.73
CA ILE A 14 -8.42 20.43 -50.05
C ILE A 14 -8.61 19.33 -48.98
N VAL A 15 -9.77 19.29 -48.33
CA VAL A 15 -10.06 18.32 -47.26
C VAL A 15 -10.25 16.90 -47.81
N TRP A 16 -10.70 16.74 -49.06
CA TRP A 16 -10.83 15.42 -49.68
C TRP A 16 -9.48 14.84 -50.10
N VAL A 17 -8.58 15.67 -50.65
CA VAL A 17 -7.25 15.22 -51.09
C VAL A 17 -6.39 14.76 -49.91
N GLU A 18 -6.52 15.41 -48.75
CA GLU A 18 -5.76 15.04 -47.54
C GLU A 18 -6.30 13.76 -46.86
N ARG A 19 -7.60 13.47 -47.01
CA ARG A 19 -8.21 12.23 -46.54
C ARG A 19 -7.86 11.04 -47.43
N ASP A 20 -7.86 11.23 -48.75
CA ASP A 20 -7.46 10.20 -49.71
C ASP A 20 -5.97 9.82 -49.58
N ALA A 21 -5.12 10.77 -49.19
CA ALA A 21 -3.70 10.52 -48.91
C ALA A 21 -3.48 9.71 -47.61
N TYR A 22 -4.29 9.95 -46.57
CA TYR A 22 -4.26 9.16 -45.34
C TYR A 22 -4.79 7.73 -45.55
N GLU A 23 -5.89 7.58 -46.29
CA GLU A 23 -6.50 6.27 -46.58
C GLU A 23 -5.61 5.44 -47.54
N SER A 24 -4.81 6.09 -48.39
CA SER A 24 -3.80 5.42 -49.24
C SER A 24 -2.56 4.95 -48.47
N LEU A 25 -2.20 5.61 -47.36
CA LEU A 25 -1.11 5.18 -46.47
C LEU A 25 -1.56 4.03 -45.54
N GLU A 26 -2.82 4.06 -45.10
CA GLU A 26 -3.41 3.04 -44.23
C GLU A 26 -3.69 1.69 -44.96
N LEU A 27 -3.75 1.70 -46.30
CA LEU A 27 -3.91 0.51 -47.13
C LEU A 27 -2.59 -0.18 -47.54
N SER A 28 -1.43 0.31 -47.05
CA SER A 28 -0.10 -0.19 -47.46
C SER A 28 0.63 -1.01 -46.38
N GLU A 29 0.06 -1.19 -45.19
CA GLU A 29 0.65 -2.01 -44.12
C GLU A 29 -0.13 -3.31 -43.84
N THR A 30 -0.59 -4.02 -44.86
CA THR A 30 -1.06 -5.40 -44.67
C THR A 30 -0.88 -6.27 -45.91
N THR A 31 0.28 -6.93 -46.00
CA THR A 31 0.40 -8.25 -46.64
C THR A 31 1.19 -9.18 -45.72
N PRO A 32 0.61 -10.32 -45.31
CA PRO A 32 1.31 -11.29 -44.47
C PRO A 32 2.26 -12.11 -45.35
N GLU A 33 3.56 -11.96 -45.11
CA GLU A 33 4.55 -12.89 -45.66
C GLU A 33 4.48 -14.18 -44.83
N GLU A 34 4.17 -15.27 -45.51
CA GLU A 34 4.15 -16.63 -44.99
C GLU A 34 5.55 -17.00 -44.46
N LEU A 35 5.66 -17.22 -43.16
CA LEU A 35 6.72 -18.02 -42.56
C LEU A 35 6.04 -19.18 -41.82
N ASP A 36 5.82 -20.24 -42.58
CA ASP A 36 5.74 -21.61 -42.11
C ASP A 36 7.12 -22.01 -41.61
N ASP A 37 7.34 -21.89 -40.29
CA ASP A 37 8.36 -22.65 -39.57
C ASP A 37 7.65 -23.35 -38.41
N SER A 38 7.17 -24.54 -38.75
CA SER A 38 6.74 -25.59 -37.86
C SER A 38 7.86 -25.98 -36.89
N ASP A 39 7.92 -25.31 -35.73
CA ASP A 39 8.46 -25.90 -34.49
C ASP A 39 7.92 -25.18 -33.24
N PHE A 40 6.59 -25.23 -33.06
CA PHE A 40 5.98 -24.94 -31.77
C PHE A 40 6.05 -26.22 -30.93
N GLU A 41 7.23 -26.54 -30.39
CA GLU A 41 7.32 -27.51 -29.30
C GLU A 41 6.45 -26.98 -28.16
N THR A 42 5.34 -27.66 -27.97
CA THR A 42 4.49 -27.53 -26.80
C THR A 42 5.22 -28.24 -25.68
N GLU A 43 6.24 -27.61 -25.11
CA GLU A 43 6.88 -28.14 -23.91
C GLU A 43 5.93 -27.93 -22.72
N ASP A 44 5.10 -28.95 -22.50
CA ASP A 44 4.65 -29.38 -21.19
C ASP A 44 5.88 -29.44 -20.27
N PHE A 45 6.17 -28.35 -19.56
CA PHE A 45 7.16 -28.36 -18.49
C PHE A 45 6.55 -28.96 -17.21
N ASP A 46 5.98 -30.16 -17.35
CA ASP A 46 5.80 -31.13 -16.28
C ASP A 46 7.03 -32.06 -16.26
N VAL A 47 8.24 -31.46 -16.24
CA VAL A 47 9.45 -32.20 -15.91
C VAL A 47 9.47 -32.37 -14.40
N ARG A 48 8.79 -33.45 -14.00
CA ARG A 48 8.93 -34.15 -12.75
C ARG A 48 10.41 -34.48 -12.52
N SER A 49 11.16 -33.53 -11.97
CA SER A 49 12.49 -33.76 -11.41
C SER A 49 12.34 -34.58 -10.14
N ARG A 50 12.26 -35.91 -10.30
CA ARG A 50 12.52 -36.88 -9.23
C ARG A 50 14.03 -36.98 -9.00
N THR A 51 14.59 -35.99 -8.32
CA THR A 51 15.83 -36.13 -7.53
C THR A 51 16.07 -34.85 -6.75
N SER A 52 15.45 -34.76 -5.58
CA SER A 52 16.06 -34.18 -4.39
C SER A 52 15.08 -34.45 -3.26
N VAL A 53 15.57 -35.10 -2.23
CA VAL A 53 14.92 -35.26 -0.94
C VAL A 53 14.27 -33.92 -0.57
N GLN A 54 12.98 -33.94 -0.24
CA GLN A 54 12.37 -32.91 0.58
C GLN A 54 13.10 -32.96 1.92
N THR A 55 14.20 -32.23 2.05
CA THR A 55 14.69 -31.85 3.36
C THR A 55 13.79 -30.71 3.79
N GLU A 56 12.91 -30.99 4.73
CA GLU A 56 12.08 -30.04 5.47
C GLU A 56 12.96 -29.12 6.37
N ASP A 57 14.22 -28.91 6.02
CA ASP A 57 15.27 -28.26 6.80
C ASP A 57 15.42 -26.75 6.49
N ASP A 58 14.40 -26.12 5.89
CA ASP A 58 14.47 -24.70 5.50
C ASP A 58 13.93 -23.75 6.60
N GLN A 59 14.32 -23.95 7.86
CA GLN A 59 13.69 -23.19 8.95
C GLN A 59 14.57 -22.59 10.05
N CYS A 60 15.87 -22.89 10.07
CA CYS A 60 16.73 -22.35 11.11
C CYS A 60 18.14 -22.10 10.58
N ILE A 61 18.52 -20.84 10.34
CA ILE A 61 19.95 -20.52 10.22
C ILE A 61 20.50 -20.64 11.65
N ALA A 62 21.38 -21.62 11.90
CA ALA A 62 21.95 -21.89 13.23
C ALA A 62 20.92 -22.21 14.35
N GLY A 63 19.80 -22.86 14.05
CA GLY A 63 18.78 -23.20 15.06
C GLY A 63 17.85 -22.06 15.46
N GLN A 64 18.00 -20.87 14.86
CA GLN A 64 17.20 -19.69 15.15
C GLN A 64 16.37 -19.26 13.92
N SER A 65 15.16 -18.75 14.15
CA SER A 65 14.34 -18.14 13.08
C SER A 65 15.07 -16.94 12.46
N ALA A 66 14.87 -16.69 11.16
CA ALA A 66 15.48 -15.56 10.46
C ALA A 66 15.17 -14.21 11.13
N ARG A 67 13.95 -14.03 11.67
CA ARG A 67 13.58 -12.85 12.46
C ARG A 67 14.45 -12.69 13.72
N ALA A 68 14.76 -13.77 14.42
CA ALA A 68 15.58 -13.72 15.64
C ALA A 68 17.02 -13.29 15.34
N ILE A 69 17.53 -13.66 14.16
CA ILE A 69 18.84 -13.21 13.67
C ILE A 69 18.81 -11.70 13.39
N MET A 70 17.76 -11.21 12.71
CA MET A 70 17.58 -9.77 12.48
C MET A 70 17.51 -8.96 13.79
N ALA A 71 16.95 -9.53 14.86
CA ALA A 71 16.89 -8.88 16.17
C ALA A 71 18.26 -8.78 16.87
N GLN A 72 19.16 -9.73 16.58
CA GLN A 72 20.50 -9.85 17.17
C GLN A 72 21.57 -9.08 16.39
N LEU A 73 21.21 -8.39 15.32
CA LEU A 73 22.15 -7.58 14.54
C LEU A 73 22.89 -6.55 15.43
N PRO A 74 24.15 -6.23 15.10
CA PRO A 74 24.91 -5.17 15.76
C PRO A 74 24.15 -3.84 15.79
N GLN A 75 24.39 -3.05 16.83
CA GLN A 75 23.67 -1.79 17.04
C GLN A 75 23.79 -0.82 15.86
N GLU A 76 24.97 -0.75 15.23
CA GLU A 76 25.22 0.09 14.05
C GLU A 76 24.34 -0.32 12.87
N GLN A 77 24.28 -1.61 12.55
CA GLN A 77 23.43 -2.12 11.46
C GLN A 77 21.94 -1.92 11.74
N ARG A 78 21.51 -2.10 13.00
CA ARG A 78 20.13 -1.82 13.41
C ARG A 78 19.77 -0.35 13.26
N ALA A 79 20.72 0.57 13.50
CA ALA A 79 20.50 2.01 13.32
C ALA A 79 20.26 2.35 11.85
N ILE A 80 21.05 1.78 10.93
CA ILE A 80 20.88 1.95 9.47
C ILE A 80 19.51 1.43 9.02
N ILE A 81 19.12 0.24 9.47
CA ILE A 81 17.78 -0.31 9.19
C ILE A 81 16.68 0.60 9.74
N ALA A 82 16.84 1.11 10.97
CA ALA A 82 15.86 1.98 11.59
C ALA A 82 15.66 3.29 10.83
N GLU A 83 16.73 3.88 10.29
CA GLU A 83 16.66 5.07 9.44
C GLU A 83 15.91 4.80 8.13
N GLN A 84 16.22 3.69 7.45
CA GLN A 84 15.49 3.30 6.23
C GLN A 84 14.01 3.02 6.51
N VAL A 85 13.70 2.38 7.64
CA VAL A 85 12.30 2.17 8.05
C VAL A 85 11.62 3.49 8.38
N ALA A 86 12.32 4.48 8.95
CA ALA A 86 11.76 5.81 9.18
C ALA A 86 11.36 6.49 7.85
N SER A 87 12.23 6.43 6.83
CA SER A 87 11.90 6.92 5.48
C SER A 87 10.68 6.19 4.87
N PHE A 88 10.56 4.88 5.09
CA PHE A 88 9.36 4.13 4.70
C PHE A 88 8.10 4.59 5.45
N GLN A 89 8.19 4.89 6.75
CA GLN A 89 7.06 5.36 7.55
C GLN A 89 6.51 6.71 7.08
N GLU A 90 7.34 7.57 6.48
CA GLU A 90 6.87 8.81 5.85
C GLU A 90 5.95 8.52 4.66
N GLU A 91 6.33 7.60 3.77
CA GLU A 91 5.48 7.17 2.65
C GLU A 91 4.20 6.47 3.12
N LYS A 92 4.30 5.64 4.16
CA LYS A 92 3.14 5.04 4.81
C LYS A 92 2.19 6.10 5.36
N SER A 93 2.71 7.15 5.98
CA SER A 93 1.89 8.25 6.52
C SER A 93 1.14 9.00 5.41
N LYS A 94 1.77 9.16 4.23
CA LYS A 94 1.09 9.72 3.04
C LYS A 94 -0.05 8.81 2.57
N LEU A 95 0.15 7.49 2.58
CA LEU A 95 -0.92 6.55 2.23
C LEU A 95 -2.06 6.59 3.24
N ASP A 96 -1.78 6.54 4.53
CA ASP A 96 -2.80 6.65 5.58
C ASP A 96 -3.63 7.93 5.43
N ALA A 97 -2.98 9.06 5.22
CA ALA A 97 -3.64 10.34 5.00
C ALA A 97 -4.51 10.33 3.73
N GLU A 98 -4.11 9.59 2.69
CA GLU A 98 -4.89 9.47 1.46
C GLU A 98 -6.09 8.53 1.64
N VAL A 99 -5.87 7.31 2.14
CA VAL A 99 -6.94 6.30 2.26
C VAL A 99 -7.95 6.63 3.36
N SER A 100 -7.57 7.41 4.38
CA SER A 100 -8.47 7.82 5.47
C SER A 100 -9.59 8.77 5.03
N LYS A 101 -9.44 9.42 3.87
CA LYS A 101 -10.46 10.29 3.27
C LYS A 101 -11.66 9.50 2.74
N TRP A 102 -11.45 8.22 2.43
CA TRP A 102 -12.38 7.41 1.64
C TRP A 102 -13.06 6.35 2.51
N ASP A 103 -14.38 6.22 2.32
CA ASP A 103 -15.12 5.02 2.70
C ASP A 103 -14.70 3.88 1.76
N ASP A 104 -14.32 2.74 2.32
CA ASP A 104 -13.85 1.57 1.58
C ASP A 104 -15.00 0.63 1.18
N SER A 105 -16.22 0.88 1.66
CA SER A 105 -17.40 0.12 1.29
C SER A 105 -17.68 0.27 -0.22
N GLY A 106 -17.40 -0.78 -1.00
CA GLY A 106 -17.56 -0.76 -2.46
C GLY A 106 -16.42 -0.05 -3.19
N ASN A 107 -15.25 0.12 -2.56
CA ASN A 107 -14.06 0.64 -3.22
C ASN A 107 -12.86 -0.30 -3.01
N ASP A 108 -12.76 -1.29 -3.90
CA ASP A 108 -11.71 -2.30 -3.81
C ASP A 108 -10.29 -1.72 -3.99
N ILE A 109 -10.12 -0.58 -4.66
CA ILE A 109 -8.81 0.08 -4.74
C ILE A 109 -8.34 0.52 -3.36
N ILE A 110 -9.23 1.08 -2.54
CA ILE A 110 -8.89 1.49 -1.16
C ILE A 110 -8.63 0.27 -0.29
N VAL A 111 -9.44 -0.79 -0.41
CA VAL A 111 -9.24 -2.05 0.33
C VAL A 111 -7.87 -2.67 -0.02
N LEU A 112 -7.55 -2.78 -1.31
CA LEU A 112 -6.27 -3.33 -1.77
C LEU A 112 -5.09 -2.45 -1.34
N ALA A 113 -5.22 -1.13 -1.37
CA ALA A 113 -4.18 -0.22 -0.89
C ALA A 113 -3.88 -0.42 0.61
N LYS A 114 -4.93 -0.56 1.44
CA LYS A 114 -4.79 -0.89 2.86
C LYS A 114 -4.16 -2.28 3.07
N GLN A 115 -4.58 -3.28 2.29
CA GLN A 115 -4.02 -4.63 2.35
C GLN A 115 -2.51 -4.62 2.02
N MET A 116 -2.12 -3.97 0.92
CA MET A 116 -0.72 -3.86 0.51
C MET A 116 0.10 -3.09 1.57
N CYS A 117 -0.45 -2.03 2.14
CA CYS A 117 0.18 -1.27 3.24
C CYS A 117 0.49 -2.15 4.44
N MET A 118 -0.50 -2.93 4.90
CA MET A 118 -0.36 -3.83 6.04
C MET A 118 0.75 -4.86 5.81
N ILE A 119 0.77 -5.50 4.64
CA ILE A 119 1.79 -6.53 4.36
C ILE A 119 3.20 -5.90 4.24
N MET A 120 3.33 -4.72 3.60
CA MET A 120 4.62 -4.02 3.54
C MET A 120 5.13 -3.60 4.94
N MET A 121 4.23 -3.24 5.85
CA MET A 121 4.57 -3.00 7.26
C MET A 121 5.10 -4.26 7.95
N GLU A 122 4.48 -5.42 7.73
CA GLU A 122 4.96 -6.69 8.30
C GLU A 122 6.34 -7.08 7.76
N MET A 123 6.58 -6.85 6.47
CA MET A 123 7.88 -7.10 5.83
C MET A 123 8.98 -6.15 6.32
N THR A 124 8.67 -4.87 6.56
CA THR A 124 9.64 -3.91 7.12
C THR A 124 9.82 -4.06 8.63
N ASP A 125 8.86 -4.66 9.34
CA ASP A 125 9.02 -5.03 10.73
C ASP A 125 9.89 -6.28 10.90
N PHE A 126 9.83 -7.22 9.94
CA PHE A 126 10.71 -8.38 9.89
C PHE A 126 12.18 -7.98 9.84
N THR A 127 12.55 -6.97 9.05
CA THR A 127 13.94 -6.49 8.98
C THR A 127 14.44 -5.88 10.30
N ARG A 128 13.53 -5.51 11.21
CA ARG A 128 13.83 -5.04 12.56
C ARG A 128 13.83 -6.16 13.60
N GLY A 129 13.66 -7.42 13.18
CA GLY A 129 13.58 -8.57 14.08
C GLY A 129 12.28 -8.67 14.87
N LYS A 130 11.21 -7.99 14.44
CA LYS A 130 9.90 -7.98 15.09
C LYS A 130 8.78 -8.30 14.09
N GLY A 131 7.54 -8.21 14.55
CA GLY A 131 6.38 -8.49 13.71
C GLY A 131 6.06 -9.99 13.58
N PRO A 132 5.06 -10.32 12.73
CA PRO A 132 4.49 -11.66 12.66
C PRO A 132 5.30 -12.65 11.82
N LEU A 133 6.10 -12.17 10.85
CA LEU A 133 6.88 -13.02 9.95
C LEU A 133 8.08 -13.59 10.71
N LYS A 134 8.28 -14.91 10.69
CA LYS A 134 9.35 -15.57 11.45
C LYS A 134 10.52 -15.95 10.57
N ASN A 135 10.23 -16.44 9.37
CA ASN A 135 11.20 -17.04 8.47
C ASN A 135 11.16 -16.39 7.09
N THR A 136 12.21 -16.59 6.28
CA THR A 136 12.29 -16.10 4.91
C THR A 136 11.11 -16.60 4.05
N SER A 137 10.63 -17.82 4.30
CA SER A 137 9.43 -18.36 3.66
C SER A 137 8.18 -17.50 3.87
N ASP A 138 8.01 -16.93 5.07
CA ASP A 138 6.90 -16.02 5.38
C ASP A 138 7.02 -14.71 4.61
N VAL A 139 8.24 -14.18 4.47
CA VAL A 139 8.54 -12.96 3.69
C VAL A 139 8.27 -13.18 2.20
N ILE A 140 8.62 -14.34 1.65
CA ILE A 140 8.32 -14.72 0.27
C ILE A 140 6.81 -14.84 0.07
N SER A 141 6.09 -15.45 1.02
CA SER A 141 4.62 -15.54 0.97
C SER A 141 3.96 -14.16 1.02
N ALA A 142 4.46 -13.27 1.88
CA ALA A 142 4.01 -11.87 1.96
C ALA A 142 4.22 -11.13 0.63
N ALA A 143 5.38 -11.27 -0.02
CA ALA A 143 5.65 -10.66 -1.31
C ALA A 143 4.73 -11.18 -2.43
N LYS A 144 4.40 -12.48 -2.42
CA LYS A 144 3.39 -13.06 -3.34
C LYS A 144 2.00 -12.48 -3.12
N LYS A 145 1.55 -12.37 -1.86
CA LYS A 145 0.26 -11.72 -1.53
C LYS A 145 0.19 -10.27 -1.99
N ILE A 146 1.30 -9.53 -1.89
CA ILE A 146 1.39 -8.17 -2.44
C ILE A 146 1.28 -8.19 -3.96
N ALA A 147 1.96 -9.10 -4.66
CA ALA A 147 1.85 -9.19 -6.12
C ALA A 147 0.43 -9.53 -6.59
N GLU A 148 -0.27 -10.43 -5.90
CA GLU A 148 -1.68 -10.74 -6.16
C GLU A 148 -2.59 -9.53 -5.93
N ALA A 149 -2.38 -8.77 -4.84
CA ALA A 149 -3.12 -7.53 -4.59
C ALA A 149 -2.80 -6.45 -5.65
N GLY A 150 -1.53 -6.31 -6.04
CA GLY A 150 -1.08 -5.40 -7.09
C GLY A 150 -1.68 -5.73 -8.45
N SER A 151 -1.77 -7.02 -8.81
CA SER A 151 -2.43 -7.46 -10.05
C SER A 151 -3.94 -7.17 -10.04
N ARG A 152 -4.62 -7.36 -8.90
CA ARG A 152 -6.03 -6.96 -8.77
C ARG A 152 -6.21 -5.44 -8.87
N MET A 153 -5.30 -4.66 -8.29
CA MET A 153 -5.30 -3.20 -8.41
C MET A 153 -5.06 -2.73 -9.85
N ASP A 154 -4.15 -3.39 -10.58
CA ASP A 154 -3.91 -3.13 -12.01
C ASP A 154 -5.17 -3.35 -12.86
N LYS A 155 -5.86 -4.48 -12.68
CA LYS A 155 -7.12 -4.76 -13.39
C LYS A 155 -8.17 -3.67 -13.15
N LEU A 156 -8.41 -3.31 -11.89
CA LEU A 156 -9.36 -2.27 -11.51
C LEU A 156 -8.97 -0.90 -12.07
N GLY A 157 -7.69 -0.54 -11.96
CA GLY A 157 -7.16 0.73 -12.46
C GLY A 157 -7.28 0.84 -13.99
N ARG A 158 -7.03 -0.26 -14.73
CA ARG A 158 -7.24 -0.29 -16.19
C ARG A 158 -8.69 -0.09 -16.56
N THR A 159 -9.63 -0.72 -15.86
CA THR A 159 -11.05 -0.48 -16.10
C THR A 159 -11.43 1.00 -15.90
N ILE A 160 -10.88 1.67 -14.89
CA ILE A 160 -11.06 3.13 -14.72
C ILE A 160 -10.44 3.88 -15.90
N ALA A 161 -9.21 3.55 -16.27
CA ALA A 161 -8.45 4.22 -17.33
C ALA A 161 -9.17 4.12 -18.69
N ASP A 162 -9.76 2.97 -19.01
CA ASP A 162 -10.48 2.72 -20.26
C ASP A 162 -11.78 3.53 -20.36
N ASN A 163 -12.38 3.84 -19.22
CA ASN A 163 -13.55 4.71 -19.16
C ASN A 163 -13.19 6.19 -19.03
N CYS A 164 -11.91 6.55 -18.84
CA CYS A 164 -11.52 7.95 -18.68
C CYS A 164 -11.50 8.68 -20.02
N PRO A 165 -12.29 9.76 -20.20
CA PRO A 165 -12.31 10.53 -21.45
C PRO A 165 -11.11 11.47 -21.60
N ASP A 166 -10.42 11.78 -20.49
CA ASP A 166 -9.27 12.68 -20.44
C ASP A 166 -7.98 11.87 -20.67
N SER A 167 -7.34 12.05 -21.83
CA SER A 167 -6.18 11.26 -22.24
C SER A 167 -5.00 11.40 -21.29
N THR A 168 -4.74 12.60 -20.77
CA THR A 168 -3.65 12.85 -19.81
C THR A 168 -3.89 12.08 -18.51
N CYS A 169 -5.08 12.20 -17.92
CA CYS A 169 -5.43 11.47 -16.70
C CYS A 169 -5.34 9.94 -16.91
N LYS A 170 -5.75 9.46 -18.08
CA LYS A 170 -5.61 8.04 -18.47
C LYS A 170 -4.16 7.60 -18.49
N GLN A 171 -3.28 8.35 -19.15
CA GLN A 171 -1.86 8.00 -19.26
C GLN A 171 -1.15 8.02 -17.90
N ASP A 172 -1.42 9.02 -17.06
CA ASP A 172 -0.87 9.10 -15.71
C ASP A 172 -1.24 7.86 -14.89
N LEU A 173 -2.52 7.45 -14.91
CA LEU A 173 -2.97 6.26 -14.20
C LEU A 173 -2.27 5.00 -14.71
N LEU A 174 -2.21 4.80 -16.03
CA LEU A 174 -1.55 3.63 -16.62
C LEU A 174 -0.05 3.56 -16.27
N ALA A 175 0.63 4.69 -16.24
CA ALA A 175 2.04 4.77 -15.84
C ALA A 175 2.24 4.34 -14.38
N TYR A 176 1.37 4.76 -13.45
CA TYR A 176 1.43 4.30 -12.06
C TYR A 176 1.13 2.80 -11.92
N LEU A 177 0.21 2.25 -12.72
CA LEU A 177 -0.08 0.80 -12.71
C LEU A 177 1.12 -0.03 -13.19
N GLN A 178 1.81 0.41 -14.25
CA GLN A 178 3.06 -0.21 -14.69
C GLN A 178 4.12 -0.18 -13.59
N ARG A 179 4.23 0.95 -12.86
CA ARG A 179 5.13 1.07 -11.72
C ARG A 179 4.75 0.13 -10.56
N ILE A 180 3.46 -0.11 -10.32
CA ILE A 180 3.02 -1.13 -9.35
C ILE A 180 3.56 -2.50 -9.75
N ALA A 181 3.38 -2.91 -11.01
CA ALA A 181 3.87 -4.19 -11.50
C ALA A 181 5.39 -4.33 -11.32
N LEU A 182 6.14 -3.28 -11.69
CA LEU A 182 7.60 -3.23 -11.51
C LEU A 182 8.01 -3.40 -10.03
N TYR A 183 7.43 -2.61 -9.12
CA TYR A 183 7.84 -2.65 -7.72
C TYR A 183 7.35 -3.89 -6.98
N CYS A 184 6.21 -4.48 -7.36
CA CYS A 184 5.81 -5.81 -6.90
C CYS A 184 6.82 -6.88 -7.30
N HIS A 185 7.35 -6.81 -8.53
CA HIS A 185 8.39 -7.72 -9.00
C HIS A 185 9.71 -7.53 -8.24
N GLN A 186 10.17 -6.28 -8.08
CA GLN A 186 11.37 -5.96 -7.29
C GLN A 186 11.26 -6.48 -5.85
N LEU A 187 10.11 -6.24 -5.19
CA LEU A 187 9.87 -6.71 -3.82
C LEU A 187 9.92 -8.24 -3.74
N ASN A 188 9.41 -8.95 -4.75
CA ASN A 188 9.52 -10.41 -4.83
C ASN A 188 10.96 -10.89 -4.98
N ILE A 189 11.78 -10.22 -5.79
CA ILE A 189 13.22 -10.53 -5.90
C ILE A 189 13.88 -10.33 -4.53
N CYS A 190 13.71 -9.17 -3.91
CA CYS A 190 14.29 -8.88 -2.60
C CYS A 190 13.86 -9.89 -1.52
N SER A 191 12.62 -10.39 -1.55
CA SER A 191 12.13 -11.38 -0.58
C SER A 191 12.84 -12.74 -0.65
N LYS A 192 13.42 -13.08 -1.81
CA LYS A 192 14.08 -14.38 -2.06
C LYS A 192 15.57 -14.36 -1.73
N VAL A 193 16.16 -13.17 -1.58
CA VAL A 193 17.58 -13.03 -1.26
C VAL A 193 17.81 -13.51 0.17
N LYS A 194 18.38 -14.71 0.32
CA LYS A 194 18.76 -15.25 1.62
C LYS A 194 19.90 -14.40 2.19
N ALA A 195 19.74 -13.92 3.43
CA ALA A 195 20.82 -13.32 4.18
C ALA A 195 21.82 -14.42 4.58
N GLU A 196 23.08 -14.29 4.19
CA GLU A 196 24.13 -15.16 4.72
C GLU A 196 24.66 -14.57 6.04
N VAL A 197 24.74 -15.41 7.06
CA VAL A 197 25.28 -15.06 8.37
C VAL A 197 26.65 -15.69 8.49
N GLN A 198 27.69 -14.88 8.46
CA GLN A 198 29.05 -15.35 8.70
C GLN A 198 29.49 -14.93 10.11
N ASN A 199 29.80 -15.93 10.96
CA ASN A 199 30.39 -15.69 12.27
C ASN A 199 31.92 -15.68 12.13
N LEU A 200 32.51 -14.50 11.94
CA LEU A 200 33.95 -14.32 11.98
C LEU A 200 34.35 -13.71 13.33
N GLY A 201 35.09 -14.47 14.15
CA GLY A 201 35.74 -13.94 15.35
C GLY A 201 34.81 -13.47 16.47
N GLY A 202 33.56 -13.97 16.54
CA GLY A 202 32.58 -13.55 17.56
C GLY A 202 31.79 -12.29 17.20
N GLU A 203 32.09 -11.68 16.05
CA GLU A 203 31.29 -10.61 15.45
C GLU A 203 30.39 -11.20 14.37
N MET A 204 29.09 -10.95 14.49
CA MET A 204 28.10 -11.41 13.52
C MET A 204 28.16 -10.48 12.30
N VAL A 205 28.89 -10.87 11.26
CA VAL A 205 28.91 -10.14 9.98
C VAL A 205 27.80 -10.71 9.11
N VAL A 206 26.66 -10.02 9.10
CA VAL A 206 25.49 -10.42 8.32
C VAL A 206 25.50 -9.70 6.98
N SER A 207 25.63 -10.44 5.88
CA SER A 207 25.38 -9.91 4.52
C SER A 207 23.90 -9.55 4.29
N GLY A 208 23.04 -9.86 5.27
CA GLY A 208 21.64 -9.50 5.29
C GLY A 208 21.32 -8.01 5.48
N LEU A 209 22.29 -7.14 5.80
CA LEU A 209 22.03 -5.70 5.85
C LEU A 209 21.60 -5.17 4.48
N ASP A 210 22.33 -5.49 3.41
CA ASP A 210 22.01 -5.05 2.05
C ASP A 210 20.68 -5.64 1.55
N SER A 211 20.41 -6.90 1.88
CA SER A 211 19.14 -7.56 1.58
C SER A 211 17.97 -6.84 2.28
N ALA A 212 18.11 -6.55 3.57
CA ALA A 212 17.11 -5.83 4.35
C ALA A 212 16.88 -4.40 3.82
N MET A 213 17.95 -3.66 3.52
CA MET A 213 17.86 -2.31 2.95
C MET A 213 17.15 -2.32 1.59
N SER A 214 17.50 -3.27 0.72
CA SER A 214 16.86 -3.44 -0.60
C SER A 214 15.37 -3.76 -0.46
N LEU A 215 15.01 -4.64 0.48
CA LEU A 215 13.61 -4.99 0.77
C LEU A 215 12.80 -3.76 1.23
N ILE A 216 13.34 -2.97 2.16
CA ILE A 216 12.70 -1.74 2.66
C ILE A 216 12.55 -0.72 1.53
N GLN A 217 13.59 -0.54 0.71
CA GLN A 217 13.56 0.42 -0.39
C GLN A 217 12.54 0.03 -1.48
N ALA A 218 12.46 -1.26 -1.83
CA ALA A 218 11.44 -1.77 -2.75
C ALA A 218 10.03 -1.55 -2.19
N ALA A 219 9.81 -1.83 -0.90
CA ALA A 219 8.52 -1.57 -0.23
C ALA A 219 8.18 -0.06 -0.20
N LYS A 220 9.16 0.82 0.03
CA LYS A 220 8.97 2.28 0.00
C LYS A 220 8.54 2.77 -1.38
N ASN A 221 9.21 2.30 -2.43
CA ASN A 221 8.88 2.66 -3.81
C ASN A 221 7.47 2.18 -4.19
N LEU A 222 7.11 0.96 -3.77
CA LEU A 222 5.77 0.42 -3.96
C LEU A 222 4.72 1.25 -3.21
N MET A 223 4.97 1.57 -1.93
CA MET A 223 4.07 2.39 -1.10
C MET A 223 3.75 3.74 -1.76
N ASN A 224 4.78 4.47 -2.20
CA ASN A 224 4.61 5.76 -2.88
C ASN A 224 3.79 5.61 -4.17
N THR A 225 4.07 4.56 -4.95
CA THR A 225 3.33 4.30 -6.18
C THR A 225 1.86 3.97 -5.89
N VAL A 226 1.55 3.19 -4.84
CA VAL A 226 0.17 2.91 -4.41
C VAL A 226 -0.57 4.21 -4.04
N VAL A 227 0.08 5.15 -3.33
CA VAL A 227 -0.51 6.49 -3.05
C VAL A 227 -0.89 7.21 -4.34
N SER A 228 0.01 7.21 -5.32
CA SER A 228 -0.18 7.88 -6.60
C SER A 228 -1.31 7.22 -7.41
N THR A 229 -1.37 5.89 -7.43
CA THR A 229 -2.44 5.12 -8.08
C THR A 229 -3.81 5.42 -7.48
N VAL A 230 -3.94 5.50 -6.15
CA VAL A 230 -5.22 5.84 -5.50
C VAL A 230 -5.68 7.23 -5.94
N LYS A 231 -4.80 8.23 -5.91
CA LYS A 231 -5.11 9.61 -6.33
C LYS A 231 -5.49 9.69 -7.80
N ALA A 232 -4.69 9.09 -8.69
CA ALA A 232 -4.95 9.09 -10.12
C ALA A 232 -6.25 8.35 -10.47
N SER A 233 -6.54 7.24 -9.78
CA SER A 233 -7.78 6.48 -9.95
C SER A 233 -9.02 7.31 -9.61
N TYR A 234 -8.96 8.10 -8.54
CA TYR A 234 -10.02 9.05 -8.19
C TYR A 234 -10.21 10.13 -9.26
N VAL A 235 -9.12 10.77 -9.67
CA VAL A 235 -9.18 11.83 -10.71
C VAL A 235 -9.77 11.28 -12.01
N ALA A 236 -9.28 10.15 -12.50
CA ALA A 236 -9.79 9.52 -13.72
C ALA A 236 -11.28 9.13 -13.61
N SER A 237 -11.71 8.62 -12.45
CA SER A 237 -13.12 8.26 -12.21
C SER A 237 -14.06 9.46 -12.22
N THR A 238 -13.65 10.60 -11.65
CA THR A 238 -14.49 11.82 -11.62
C THR A 238 -14.62 12.49 -12.99
N LYS A 239 -13.57 12.43 -13.82
CA LYS A 239 -13.61 12.92 -15.21
C LYS A 239 -14.66 12.18 -16.04
N TYR A 240 -14.79 10.86 -15.84
CA TYR A 240 -15.82 10.05 -16.48
C TYR A 240 -17.24 10.49 -16.09
N GLN A 241 -17.52 10.66 -14.80
CA GLN A 241 -18.83 11.09 -14.30
C GLN A 241 -19.28 12.44 -14.89
N LYS A 242 -18.35 13.38 -15.06
CA LYS A 242 -18.65 14.70 -15.63
C LYS A 242 -18.97 14.65 -17.13
N SER A 243 -18.41 13.68 -17.86
CA SER A 243 -18.51 13.63 -19.33
C SER A 243 -19.79 12.98 -19.85
N LYS A 244 -20.40 12.03 -19.12
CA LYS A 244 -21.56 11.26 -19.62
C LYS A 244 -22.92 11.64 -19.00
N GLY A 245 -22.98 12.69 -18.17
CA GLY A 245 -24.20 13.04 -17.44
C GLY A 245 -24.50 12.03 -16.32
N MET A 246 -25.17 12.49 -15.27
CA MET A 246 -25.29 11.78 -13.99
C MET A 246 -26.15 10.50 -14.02
N GLU A 247 -26.81 10.17 -15.13
CA GLU A 247 -27.99 9.29 -15.11
C GLU A 247 -27.85 7.91 -15.77
N SER A 248 -26.72 7.58 -16.39
CA SER A 248 -26.51 6.19 -16.78
C SER A 248 -25.02 5.94 -16.91
N LEU A 249 -24.44 5.26 -15.93
CA LEU A 249 -23.46 4.20 -16.11
C LEU A 249 -23.04 3.74 -14.72
N ASN A 250 -23.69 2.65 -14.32
CA ASN A 250 -23.18 1.73 -13.36
C ASN A 250 -21.73 1.38 -13.79
N MET A 251 -20.74 2.08 -13.26
CA MET A 251 -19.43 1.49 -13.01
C MET A 251 -19.55 0.90 -11.61
N PRO A 252 -20.14 -0.30 -11.45
CA PRO A 252 -20.42 -0.86 -10.13
C PRO A 252 -19.14 -1.22 -9.36
N ALA A 253 -17.98 -1.19 -10.00
CA ALA A 253 -16.77 -1.72 -9.40
C ALA A 253 -16.21 -0.84 -8.26
N ILE A 254 -16.35 0.50 -8.33
CA ILE A 254 -15.64 1.41 -7.41
C ILE A 254 -16.46 2.66 -7.10
N SER A 255 -16.96 2.77 -5.86
CA SER A 255 -17.64 3.96 -5.34
C SER A 255 -16.71 4.88 -4.56
N TRP A 256 -16.48 6.10 -5.06
CA TRP A 256 -15.72 7.13 -4.34
C TRP A 256 -16.63 7.90 -3.39
N ARG A 257 -16.64 7.49 -2.11
CA ARG A 257 -17.38 8.17 -1.05
C ARG A 257 -16.43 8.73 0.00
N MET A 258 -16.61 9.99 0.37
CA MET A 258 -15.83 10.57 1.46
C MET A 258 -16.29 9.97 2.79
N LYS A 259 -15.32 9.65 3.66
CA LYS A 259 -15.59 9.28 5.04
C LYS A 259 -16.07 10.52 5.80
N ALA A 260 -17.13 10.38 6.60
CA ALA A 260 -17.59 11.46 7.46
C ALA A 260 -16.46 11.90 8.42
N PRO A 261 -16.19 13.20 8.61
CA PRO A 261 -15.18 13.67 9.54
C PRO A 261 -15.49 13.17 10.95
N GLU A 262 -14.57 12.43 11.56
CA GLU A 262 -14.69 12.08 12.97
C GLU A 262 -14.62 13.37 13.79
N LYS A 263 -15.66 13.64 14.60
CA LYS A 263 -15.70 14.83 15.47
C LYS A 263 -14.53 14.75 16.44
N LYS A 264 -13.48 15.52 16.19
CA LYS A 264 -12.39 15.68 17.16
C LYS A 264 -13.00 16.28 18.45
N PRO A 265 -12.65 15.75 19.63
CA PRO A 265 -13.10 16.35 20.87
C PRO A 265 -12.66 17.81 20.90
N LEU A 266 -13.64 18.71 21.08
CA LEU A 266 -13.46 20.17 20.99
C LEU A 266 -12.50 20.72 22.06
N VAL A 267 -12.22 19.91 23.08
CA VAL A 267 -11.26 20.20 24.15
C VAL A 267 -10.31 19.03 24.25
N LYS A 268 -9.00 19.28 24.09
CA LYS A 268 -7.97 18.34 24.55
C LYS A 268 -8.19 18.18 26.05
N ARG A 269 -8.70 17.03 26.50
CA ARG A 269 -8.49 16.65 27.90
C ARG A 269 -6.98 16.58 28.08
N GLU A 270 -6.43 17.54 28.81
CA GLU A 270 -5.12 17.42 29.41
C GLU A 270 -5.09 16.06 30.12
N LYS A 271 -4.04 15.26 29.90
CA LYS A 271 -3.83 14.07 30.71
C LYS A 271 -3.67 14.59 32.13
N GLN A 272 -4.72 14.45 32.94
CA GLN A 272 -4.63 14.63 34.36
C GLN A 272 -3.62 13.58 34.83
N ASP A 273 -2.42 14.02 35.17
CA ASP A 273 -1.46 13.17 35.88
C ASP A 273 -2.19 12.50 37.03
N ASP A 274 -2.03 11.18 37.13
CA ASP A 274 -2.59 10.30 38.16
C ASP A 274 -1.97 10.58 39.56
N GLN A 275 -1.92 11.85 39.98
CA GLN A 275 -1.56 12.27 41.33
C GLN A 275 -2.68 13.04 42.05
N SER A 276 -3.82 13.31 41.40
CA SER A 276 -4.96 13.98 42.07
C SER A 276 -5.95 13.02 42.75
N ASN A 277 -5.83 11.70 42.60
CA ASN A 277 -6.67 10.75 43.34
C ASN A 277 -6.09 10.42 44.72
N ARG A 278 -5.91 11.45 45.55
CA ARG A 278 -5.86 11.29 47.01
C ARG A 278 -7.03 12.04 47.63
N VAL A 279 -8.23 11.52 47.38
CA VAL A 279 -9.41 11.85 48.18
C VAL A 279 -9.09 11.43 49.62
N LYS A 280 -8.80 12.42 50.48
CA LYS A 280 -8.77 12.22 51.94
C LYS A 280 -10.17 11.79 52.35
N ARG A 281 -10.30 10.51 52.69
CA ARG A 281 -11.48 9.86 53.25
C ARG A 281 -12.06 10.73 54.37
N SER A 282 -13.27 11.24 54.17
CA SER A 282 -14.04 11.99 55.15
C SER A 282 -14.46 11.08 56.31
N SER A 283 -14.55 11.71 57.49
CA SER A 283 -14.82 11.12 58.80
C SER A 283 -16.02 10.16 58.80
N GLN A 284 -15.85 8.94 59.31
CA GLN A 284 -16.95 8.02 59.58
C GLN A 284 -17.84 8.60 60.70
N LYS A 285 -19.08 8.96 60.35
CA LYS A 285 -20.15 9.25 61.33
C LYS A 285 -20.34 8.04 62.23
N LYS A 286 -19.91 8.13 63.49
CA LYS A 286 -20.34 7.20 64.55
C LYS A 286 -21.77 7.56 64.94
N HIS A 287 -22.66 6.57 64.93
CA HIS A 287 -24.03 6.69 65.42
C HIS A 287 -23.99 6.74 66.96
N ILE A 288 -24.22 7.92 67.53
CA ILE A 288 -24.21 8.15 68.99
C ILE A 288 -25.66 8.04 69.49
N ASN A 289 -25.90 7.15 70.44
CA ASN A 289 -27.22 6.93 71.03
C ASN A 289 -27.55 8.06 72.02
N PRO A 290 -28.63 8.84 71.84
CA PRO A 290 -28.85 10.11 72.53
C PRO A 290 -28.96 10.01 74.06
N VAL A 291 -29.34 8.85 74.61
CA VAL A 291 -29.46 8.65 76.07
C VAL A 291 -28.08 8.56 76.75
N GLN A 292 -27.05 8.09 76.04
CA GLN A 292 -25.71 7.98 76.61
C GLN A 292 -25.02 9.35 76.71
N ALA A 293 -25.22 10.22 75.71
CA ALA A 293 -24.67 11.58 75.71
C ALA A 293 -25.26 12.49 76.81
N LEU A 294 -26.52 12.26 77.20
CA LEU A 294 -27.17 13.01 78.29
C LEU A 294 -26.74 12.54 79.69
N SER A 295 -26.24 11.31 79.80
CA SER A 295 -25.74 10.77 81.08
C SER A 295 -24.35 11.33 81.41
N GLU A 296 -23.52 11.60 80.40
CA GLU A 296 -22.21 12.24 80.56
C GLU A 296 -22.31 13.73 80.97
N PHE A 297 -23.39 14.42 80.59
CA PHE A 297 -23.53 15.85 80.89
C PHE A 297 -24.04 16.13 82.33
N LYS A 298 -24.75 15.18 82.96
CA LYS A 298 -25.26 15.35 84.34
C LYS A 298 -24.28 14.96 85.44
N ALA A 299 -23.15 14.34 85.11
CA ALA A 299 -22.11 13.98 86.08
C ALA A 299 -21.09 15.10 86.33
N MET A 300 -21.13 16.20 85.57
CA MET A 300 -20.19 17.33 85.70
C MET A 300 -20.66 18.47 86.60
N ASP A 301 -21.88 18.42 87.15
CA ASP A 301 -22.40 19.41 88.13
C ASP A 301 -22.38 18.88 89.58
N SER A 302 -21.51 17.94 89.90
CA SER A 302 -21.22 17.55 91.30
C SER A 302 -19.76 17.16 91.50
N ILE A 303 -18.86 18.10 91.23
CA ILE A 303 -17.57 18.28 91.91
C ILE A 303 -17.33 19.78 92.10
#